data_AF-A0A8D8YRM9-F1
#
_entry.id   AF-A0A8D8YRM9-F1
#
_cell.length_a   1.000
_cell.length_b   1.000
_cell.length_c   1.000
_cell.angle_alpha   90.00
_cell.angle_beta   90.00
_cell.angle_gamma   90.00
#
_symmetry.space_group_name_H-M   'P 1'
#
loop_
_entity.id
_entity.type
_entity.pdbx_description
1 polymer ?
#
loop_
_entity_poly.entity_id
_entity_poly.type
_entity_poly.pdbx_seq_one_letter_code
_entity_poly.pdbx_strand_id
1 'polypeptide(L)'
;GVVLCHLANHVRPRSVTSIHVPSPAMPQLPMPRCRRNVDNFLEACRKIGVDQGDLCDRDSIVDPKPGTLSSLSNTVTRLLARDLELHLLEHHPVYENEKYDSEILQDVGDSSCKSIQGVPNMDPFTSAPSGTNSQQSTLLCLGGFLMTLLVLYLFPLPSP
;
A
#
# COMPACT_ATOMS: atom_id res chain seq x y z
N GLY A 1 11.47 10.21 7.51
CA GLY A 1 12.01 11.15 6.52
C GLY A 1 12.92 10.45 5.51
N VAL A 2 14.22 10.37 5.79
CA VAL A 2 15.25 9.81 4.88
C VAL A 2 14.87 8.45 4.29
N VAL A 3 14.52 7.49 5.16
CA VAL A 3 14.13 6.13 4.75
C VAL A 3 12.93 6.14 3.79
N LEU A 4 11.92 6.98 4.06
CA LEU A 4 10.73 7.09 3.20
C LEU A 4 11.08 7.64 1.81
N CYS A 5 12.00 8.61 1.72
CA CYS A 5 12.48 9.13 0.45
C CYS A 5 13.23 8.05 -0.36
N HIS A 6 14.06 7.25 0.31
CA HIS A 6 14.74 6.13 -0.35
C HIS A 6 13.74 5.09 -0.85
N LEU A 7 12.74 4.74 -0.03
CA LEU A 7 11.66 3.83 -0.43
C LEU A 7 10.94 4.32 -1.70
N ALA A 8 10.54 5.59 -1.75
CA ALA A 8 9.91 6.14 -2.95
C ALA A 8 10.81 6.08 -4.19
N ASN A 9 12.13 6.25 -4.01
CA ASN A 9 13.11 6.09 -5.09
C ASN A 9 13.33 4.64 -5.52
N HIS A 10 13.08 3.67 -4.64
CA HIS A 10 13.06 2.25 -5.01
C HIS A 10 11.85 1.94 -5.88
N VAL A 11 10.66 2.40 -5.49
CA VAL A 11 9.41 2.20 -6.26
C VAL A 11 9.45 2.89 -7.62
N ARG A 12 9.98 4.11 -7.68
CA ARG A 12 10.19 4.81 -8.95
C ARG A 12 11.49 5.59 -8.90
N PRO A 13 12.50 5.21 -9.71
CA PRO A 13 13.80 5.86 -9.72
C PRO A 13 13.70 7.38 -9.93
N ARG A 14 14.45 8.13 -9.12
CA ARG A 14 14.56 9.61 -9.16
C ARG A 14 13.28 10.38 -8.80
N SER A 15 12.30 9.76 -8.14
CA SER A 15 11.09 10.44 -7.67
C SER A 15 11.36 11.51 -6.61
N VAL A 16 12.38 11.31 -5.78
CA VAL A 16 12.94 12.29 -4.84
C VAL A 16 14.36 12.64 -5.29
N THR A 17 14.56 13.86 -5.76
CA THR A 17 15.82 14.32 -6.36
C THR A 17 16.92 14.61 -5.35
N SER A 18 16.57 15.06 -4.14
CA SER A 18 17.51 15.37 -3.07
C SER A 18 16.97 14.93 -1.73
N ILE A 19 17.81 14.21 -0.98
CA ILE A 19 17.49 13.68 0.35
C ILE A 19 18.48 14.29 1.33
N HIS A 20 17.99 14.97 2.35
CA HIS A 20 18.82 15.47 3.43
C HIS A 20 19.21 14.32 4.35
N VAL A 21 20.40 13.78 4.19
CA VAL A 21 20.95 12.74 5.07
C VAL A 21 21.76 13.36 6.21
N PRO A 22 21.73 12.79 7.44
CA PRO A 22 22.61 13.20 8.52
C PRO A 22 24.08 12.93 8.16
N SER A 23 24.98 13.73 8.72
CA SER A 23 26.43 13.62 8.52
C SER A 23 27.06 12.88 9.71
N PRO A 24 28.23 12.20 9.56
CA PRO A 24 28.92 11.59 10.70
C PRO A 24 29.19 12.56 11.86
N ALA A 25 29.43 13.85 11.55
CA ALA A 25 29.64 14.90 12.55
C ALA A 25 28.33 15.52 13.08
N MET A 26 27.18 15.18 12.49
CA MET A 26 25.85 15.65 12.87
C MET A 26 24.85 14.49 12.75
N PRO A 27 24.78 13.64 13.78
CA PRO A 27 24.04 12.37 13.74
C PRO A 27 22.53 12.57 13.66
N GLN A 28 22.03 13.76 14.03
CA GLN A 28 20.62 14.11 13.92
C GLN A 28 20.40 15.24 12.93
N LEU A 29 19.43 15.01 12.05
CA LEU A 29 19.03 15.99 11.06
C LEU A 29 18.17 17.08 11.75
N PRO A 30 18.48 18.37 11.58
CA PRO A 30 17.68 19.43 12.17
C PRO A 30 16.23 19.35 11.63
N MET A 31 15.26 19.70 12.48
CA MET A 31 13.83 19.52 12.20
C MET A 31 13.37 20.13 10.85
N PRO A 32 13.86 21.30 10.39
CA PRO A 32 13.52 21.82 9.07
C PRO A 32 13.90 20.90 7.90
N ARG A 33 15.09 20.27 7.97
CA ARG A 33 15.54 19.32 6.94
C ARG A 33 14.77 18.01 7.03
N CYS A 34 14.41 17.57 8.23
CA CYS A 34 13.55 16.40 8.43
C CYS A 34 12.17 16.60 7.80
N ARG A 35 11.52 17.75 8.08
CA ARG A 35 10.24 18.16 7.48
C ARG A 35 10.32 18.18 5.95
N ARG A 36 11.39 18.74 5.38
CA ARG A 36 11.57 18.80 3.94
C ARG A 36 11.69 17.42 3.28
N ASN A 37 12.34 16.46 3.94
CA ASN A 37 12.35 15.08 3.45
C ASN A 37 10.93 14.48 3.46
N VAL A 38 10.13 14.75 4.49
CA VAL A 38 8.74 14.28 4.54
C VAL A 38 7.91 14.89 3.40
N ASP A 39 8.09 16.18 3.12
CA ASP A 39 7.42 16.83 1.99
C ASP A 39 7.78 16.24 0.64
N ASN A 40 9.07 16.03 0.41
CA ASN A 40 9.55 15.42 -0.81
C ASN A 40 8.99 14.01 -0.99
N PHE A 41 8.88 13.24 0.10
CA PHE A 41 8.26 11.91 0.07
C PHE A 41 6.78 11.99 -0.31
N LEU A 42 5.97 12.83 0.34
CA LEU A 42 4.54 12.94 0.04
C LEU A 42 4.30 13.41 -1.41
N GLU A 43 5.14 14.33 -1.88
CA GLU A 43 5.09 14.80 -3.27
C GLU A 43 5.49 13.71 -4.28
N ALA A 44 6.48 12.89 -3.95
CA ALA A 44 6.83 11.72 -4.75
C ALA A 44 5.69 10.71 -4.80
N CYS A 45 5.02 10.41 -3.68
CA CYS A 45 3.86 9.52 -3.64
C CYS A 45 2.74 10.00 -4.57
N ARG A 46 2.43 11.31 -4.59
CA ARG A 46 1.45 11.89 -5.53
C ARG A 46 1.85 11.66 -6.98
N LYS A 47 3.11 11.92 -7.33
CA LYS A 47 3.63 11.74 -8.69
C LYS A 47 3.68 10.29 -9.15
N ILE A 48 3.81 9.36 -8.21
CA ILE A 48 3.77 7.92 -8.46
C ILE A 48 2.32 7.44 -8.64
N GLY A 49 1.32 8.20 -8.16
CA GLY A 49 -0.09 7.90 -8.34
C GLY A 49 -0.75 7.28 -7.10
N VAL A 50 -0.28 7.66 -5.91
CA VAL A 50 -1.01 7.40 -4.65
C VAL A 50 -2.13 8.43 -4.51
N ASP A 51 -3.35 7.96 -4.28
CA ASP A 51 -4.55 8.79 -4.16
C ASP A 51 -4.47 9.73 -2.95
N GLN A 52 -5.03 10.94 -3.07
CA GLN A 52 -4.97 11.94 -2.00
C GLN A 52 -5.59 11.47 -0.68
N GLY A 53 -6.65 10.67 -0.73
CA GLY A 53 -7.30 10.10 0.45
C GLY A 53 -6.45 9.04 1.18
N ASP A 54 -5.45 8.48 0.50
CA ASP A 54 -4.53 7.49 1.06
C ASP A 54 -3.22 8.09 1.58
N LEU A 55 -2.99 9.38 1.31
CA LEU A 55 -1.80 10.09 1.78
C LEU A 55 -1.95 10.46 3.26
N CYS A 56 -0.88 10.23 3.99
CA CYS A 56 -0.73 10.70 5.35
C CYS A 56 -0.33 12.18 5.42
N ASP A 57 -0.68 12.82 6.54
CA ASP A 57 -0.28 14.19 6.80
C ASP A 57 1.20 14.27 7.18
N ARG A 58 1.87 15.37 6.79
CA ARG A 58 3.27 15.62 7.20
C ARG A 58 3.44 15.52 8.72
N ASP A 59 2.53 16.14 9.46
CA ASP A 59 2.62 16.22 10.92
C ASP A 59 2.46 14.85 11.58
N SER A 60 1.74 13.91 10.94
CA SER A 60 1.61 12.52 11.40
C SER A 60 2.94 11.77 11.47
N ILE A 61 3.92 12.19 10.67
CA ILE A 61 5.26 11.59 10.56
C ILE A 61 6.27 12.35 11.43
N VAL A 62 6.13 13.67 11.51
CA VAL A 62 7.08 14.57 12.19
C VAL A 62 6.80 14.63 13.69
N ASP A 63 5.54 14.57 14.08
CA ASP A 63 5.08 14.59 15.47
C ASP A 63 3.99 13.51 15.65
N PRO A 64 4.39 12.23 15.71
CA PRO A 64 3.44 11.12 15.68
C PRO A 64 2.58 11.10 16.94
N LYS A 65 1.26 11.09 16.74
CA LYS A 65 0.28 10.89 17.81
C LYS A 65 -0.19 9.43 17.80
N PRO A 66 -0.74 8.92 18.91
CA PRO A 66 -1.33 7.58 18.92
C PRO A 66 -2.33 7.41 17.76
N GLY A 67 -2.16 6.36 16.95
CA GLY A 67 -3.02 6.05 15.80
C GLY A 67 -2.61 6.72 14.47
N THR A 68 -1.67 7.66 14.45
CA THR A 68 -1.29 8.35 13.20
C THR A 68 -0.41 7.51 12.28
N LEU A 69 0.29 6.50 12.84
CA LEU A 69 1.11 5.56 12.05
C LEU A 69 0.29 4.69 11.11
N SER A 70 -1.01 4.47 11.40
CA SER A 70 -1.90 3.71 10.52
C SER A 70 -2.07 4.41 9.16
N SER A 71 -2.15 5.74 9.16
CA SER A 71 -2.23 6.53 7.93
C SER A 71 -0.94 6.42 7.12
N LEU A 72 0.23 6.51 7.77
CA LEU A 72 1.52 6.30 7.11
C LEU A 72 1.64 4.89 6.52
N SER A 73 1.21 3.87 7.27
CA SER A 73 1.19 2.48 6.81
C SER A 73 0.32 2.31 5.56
N ASN A 74 -0.86 2.94 5.54
CA ASN A 74 -1.73 2.95 4.36
C ASN A 74 -1.03 3.60 3.16
N THR A 75 -0.44 4.78 3.33
CA THR A 75 0.32 5.45 2.26
C THR A 75 1.43 4.58 1.70
N VAL A 76 2.22 3.94 2.57
CA VAL A 76 3.32 3.05 2.16
C VAL A 76 2.79 1.82 1.43
N THR A 77 1.69 1.23 1.90
CA THR A 77 1.05 0.08 1.24
C THR A 77 0.58 0.45 -0.16
N ARG A 78 -0.06 1.62 -0.33
CA ARG A 78 -0.54 2.11 -1.63
C ARG A 78 0.61 2.49 -2.56
N LEU A 79 1.70 3.02 -2.02
CA LEU A 79 2.92 3.29 -2.76
C LEU A 79 3.55 1.99 -3.30
N LEU A 80 3.67 0.94 -2.47
CA LEU A 80 4.19 -0.36 -2.88
C LEU A 80 3.27 -1.09 -3.87
N ALA A 81 1.96 -0.90 -3.77
CA ALA A 81 1.03 -1.44 -4.76
C ALA A 81 1.30 -0.88 -6.18
N ARG A 82 1.80 0.36 -6.29
CA ARG A 82 2.20 0.95 -7.57
C ARG A 82 3.47 0.30 -8.15
N ASP A 83 4.41 -0.11 -7.30
CA ASP A 83 5.60 -0.87 -7.72
C ASP A 83 5.20 -2.18 -8.41
N LEU A 84 4.28 -2.92 -7.78
CA LEU A 84 3.75 -4.17 -8.31
C LEU A 84 2.97 -3.98 -9.62
N GLU A 85 2.14 -2.94 -9.70
CA GLU A 85 1.36 -2.62 -10.90
C GLU A 85 2.28 -2.24 -12.07
N LEU A 86 3.35 -1.48 -11.82
CA LEU A 86 4.35 -1.16 -12.84
C LEU A 86 5.08 -2.41 -13.34
N HIS A 87 5.47 -3.31 -12.44
CA HIS A 87 6.12 -4.57 -12.80
C HIS A 87 5.21 -5.51 -13.61
N LEU A 88 3.92 -5.56 -13.29
CA LEU A 88 2.94 -6.35 -14.05
C LEU A 88 2.73 -5.80 -15.47
N LEU A 89 2.79 -4.48 -15.63
CA LEU A 89 2.71 -3.84 -16.95
C LEU A 89 3.99 -4.05 -17.78
N GLU A 90 5.16 -4.08 -17.16
CA GLU A 90 6.43 -4.39 -17.86
C GLU A 90 6.56 -5.88 -18.24
N HIS A 91 5.87 -6.79 -17.54
CA HIS A 91 5.94 -8.24 -17.80
C HIS A 91 4.87 -8.79 -18.75
N HIS A 92 4.09 -7.95 -19.44
CA HIS A 92 3.29 -8.44 -20.57
C HIS A 92 4.21 -8.76 -21.76
N PRO A 93 4.38 -10.04 -22.18
CA PRO A 93 4.78 -10.29 -23.54
C PRO A 93 3.69 -9.70 -24.43
N VAL A 94 4.09 -8.88 -25.39
CA VAL A 94 3.25 -8.51 -26.53
C VAL A 94 2.80 -9.82 -27.18
N TYR A 95 1.57 -10.25 -26.91
CA TYR A 95 0.89 -11.19 -27.82
C TYR A 95 0.51 -10.36 -29.03
N GLU A 96 1.36 -10.46 -30.04
CA GLU A 96 1.19 -9.88 -31.36
C GLU A 96 -0.17 -10.34 -31.93
N ASN A 97 -0.88 -9.41 -32.55
CA ASN A 97 -2.23 -9.58 -33.06
C ASN A 97 -2.35 -10.77 -34.02
N GLU A 98 -3.22 -11.73 -33.71
CA GLU A 98 -3.89 -12.54 -34.73
C GLU A 98 -5.41 -12.29 -34.70
N LYS A 99 -5.83 -11.37 -35.58
CA LYS A 99 -7.02 -11.47 -36.43
C LYS A 99 -8.29 -12.03 -35.78
N TYR A 100 -9.04 -11.17 -35.08
CA TYR A 100 -10.49 -11.37 -34.94
C TYR A 100 -11.17 -10.85 -36.21
N ASP A 101 -11.47 -11.78 -37.12
CA ASP A 101 -12.36 -11.51 -38.24
C ASP A 101 -13.75 -11.15 -37.69
N SER A 102 -14.21 -9.98 -38.10
CA SER A 102 -15.55 -9.45 -37.89
C SER A 102 -16.56 -10.27 -38.68
N GLU A 103 -17.27 -11.19 -38.04
CA GLU A 103 -18.55 -11.69 -38.57
C GLU A 103 -19.37 -12.42 -37.48
N ILE A 104 -20.62 -11.96 -37.30
CA ILE A 104 -21.75 -12.63 -36.63
C ILE A 104 -21.85 -12.49 -35.09
N LEU A 105 -22.63 -11.50 -34.61
CA LEU A 105 -23.98 -11.70 -34.06
C LEU A 105 -24.64 -10.34 -33.71
N GLN A 106 -25.28 -9.71 -34.69
CA GLN A 106 -26.38 -8.78 -34.44
C GLN A 106 -27.68 -9.61 -34.48
N ASP A 107 -28.33 -9.78 -33.34
CA ASP A 107 -29.80 -9.73 -33.20
C ASP A 107 -30.19 -10.20 -31.79
N VAL A 108 -30.37 -9.24 -30.87
CA VAL A 108 -31.55 -9.20 -29.99
C VAL A 108 -31.79 -7.72 -29.66
N GLY A 109 -32.44 -7.03 -30.60
CA GLY A 109 -33.19 -5.81 -30.29
C GLY A 109 -34.57 -6.18 -29.75
N ASP A 110 -35.06 -5.34 -28.85
CA ASP A 110 -36.44 -5.14 -28.43
C ASP A 110 -37.07 -6.12 -27.42
N SER A 111 -37.17 -5.65 -26.17
CA SER A 111 -38.49 -5.39 -25.58
C SER A 111 -38.42 -4.52 -24.31
N SER A 112 -39.10 -3.38 -24.41
CA SER A 112 -39.48 -2.37 -23.41
C SER A 112 -39.98 -2.94 -22.07
N CYS A 113 -39.71 -2.24 -20.94
CA CYS A 113 -40.75 -1.78 -19.99
C CYS A 113 -40.18 -0.98 -18.76
N LYS A 114 -40.42 0.34 -18.79
CA LYS A 114 -41.08 1.20 -17.78
C LYS A 114 -40.59 1.31 -16.31
N SER A 115 -40.39 2.57 -15.92
CA SER A 115 -40.41 3.13 -14.56
C SER A 115 -41.52 2.60 -13.66
N ILE A 116 -41.19 2.35 -12.38
CA ILE A 116 -42.09 2.59 -11.24
C ILE A 116 -41.27 3.20 -10.09
N GLN A 117 -41.76 4.33 -9.59
CA GLN A 117 -41.34 5.02 -8.38
C GLN A 117 -42.23 4.55 -7.22
N GLY A 118 -41.66 4.29 -6.05
CA GLY A 118 -42.44 3.98 -4.83
C GLY A 118 -41.61 3.40 -3.68
N VAL A 119 -41.33 4.24 -2.67
CA VAL A 119 -40.73 3.90 -1.35
C VAL A 119 -41.72 3.04 -0.53
N PRO A 120 -41.26 2.22 0.44
CA PRO A 120 -41.19 2.74 1.81
C PRO A 120 -39.99 2.25 2.64
N ASN A 121 -39.71 3.07 3.64
CA ASN A 121 -38.69 3.02 4.68
C ASN A 121 -38.86 1.81 5.63
N MET A 122 -37.78 1.12 6.02
CA MET A 122 -37.71 0.13 7.11
C MET A 122 -36.26 0.01 7.64
N ASP A 123 -35.93 0.81 8.65
CA ASP A 123 -35.07 0.37 9.77
C ASP A 123 -36.03 -0.01 10.92
N PRO A 124 -35.69 -0.81 11.97
CA PRO A 124 -34.37 -1.29 12.41
C PRO A 124 -34.34 -2.80 12.82
N PHE A 125 -33.18 -3.46 12.84
CA PHE A 125 -32.90 -4.52 13.84
C PHE A 125 -31.41 -4.66 14.17
N THR A 126 -31.20 -4.71 15.47
CA THR A 126 -29.99 -4.58 16.29
C THR A 126 -29.20 -5.89 16.46
N SER A 127 -27.86 -5.76 16.63
CA SER A 127 -26.88 -6.63 17.39
C SER A 127 -26.66 -8.09 16.95
N ALA A 128 -25.49 -8.74 16.95
CA ALA A 128 -24.09 -8.54 17.40
C ALA A 128 -23.26 -9.78 16.90
N PRO A 129 -22.07 -10.16 17.44
CA PRO A 129 -20.75 -9.49 17.46
C PRO A 129 -19.58 -10.35 16.89
N SER A 130 -18.36 -9.82 17.06
CA SER A 130 -17.04 -10.51 17.09
C SER A 130 -16.36 -10.75 15.73
N GLY A 131 -15.08 -10.41 15.49
CA GLY A 131 -13.97 -10.21 16.41
C GLY A 131 -12.90 -11.29 16.19
N THR A 132 -12.31 -11.41 14.99
CA THR A 132 -11.38 -12.52 14.69
C THR A 132 -10.14 -12.16 13.85
N ASN A 133 -9.89 -10.89 13.51
CA ASN A 133 -8.68 -10.53 12.75
C ASN A 133 -7.40 -10.51 13.61
N SER A 134 -7.50 -10.32 14.93
CA SER A 134 -6.31 -10.23 15.81
C SER A 134 -5.72 -11.59 16.21
N GLN A 135 -6.52 -12.67 16.20
CA GLN A 135 -6.05 -14.00 16.64
C GLN A 135 -5.29 -14.74 15.53
N GLN A 136 -5.67 -14.54 14.27
CA GLN A 136 -4.98 -15.19 13.14
C GLN A 136 -3.54 -14.69 12.98
N SER A 137 -3.31 -13.38 13.11
CA SER A 137 -1.95 -12.82 13.04
C SER A 137 -1.06 -13.29 14.19
N THR A 138 -1.62 -13.41 15.40
CA THR A 138 -0.87 -13.90 16.58
C THR A 138 -0.46 -15.36 16.41
N LEU A 139 -1.34 -16.20 15.86
CA LEU A 139 -1.06 -17.62 15.64
C LEU A 139 0.02 -17.83 14.57
N LEU A 140 0.01 -17.05 13.49
CA LEU A 140 1.06 -17.08 12.47
C LEU A 140 2.41 -16.61 13.00
N CYS A 141 2.44 -15.53 13.79
CA CYS A 141 3.67 -15.03 14.41
C CYS A 141 4.26 -16.03 15.42
N LEU A 142 3.43 -16.61 16.28
CA LEU A 142 3.88 -17.61 17.26
C LEU A 142 4.33 -18.89 16.56
N GLY A 143 3.61 -19.35 15.54
CA GLY A 143 3.97 -20.51 14.74
C GLY A 143 5.32 -20.34 14.03
N GLY A 144 5.56 -19.19 13.41
CA GLY A 144 6.85 -18.88 12.78
C GLY A 144 8.01 -18.84 13.78
N PHE A 145 7.79 -18.27 14.96
CA PHE A 145 8.80 -18.23 16.02
C PHE A 145 9.16 -19.63 16.55
N LEU A 146 8.14 -20.46 16.84
CA LEU A 146 8.34 -21.83 17.32
C LEU A 146 9.03 -22.71 16.28
N MET A 147 8.67 -22.57 15.00
CA MET A 147 9.35 -23.26 13.89
C MET A 147 10.81 -22.84 13.78
N THR A 148 11.11 -21.55 13.94
CA THR A 148 12.49 -21.05 13.92
C THR A 148 13.30 -21.62 15.09
N LEU A 149 12.73 -21.67 16.29
CA LEU A 149 13.37 -22.31 17.45
C LEU A 149 13.60 -23.81 17.25
N LEU A 150 12.62 -24.53 16.66
CA LEU A 150 12.75 -25.95 16.34
C LEU A 150 13.91 -26.19 15.36
N VAL A 151 14.01 -25.36 14.31
CA VAL A 151 15.10 -25.45 13.31
C VAL A 151 16.45 -25.19 13.96
N LEU A 152 16.58 -24.16 14.80
CA LEU A 152 17.83 -23.87 15.51
C LEU A 152 18.19 -24.94 16.56
N TYR A 153 17.19 -25.60 17.15
CA TYR A 153 17.40 -26.72 18.07
C TYR A 153 17.89 -27.98 17.34
N LEU A 154 17.30 -28.30 16.17
CA LEU A 154 17.68 -29.47 15.37
C LEU A 154 18.99 -29.24 14.60
N PHE A 155 19.30 -28.00 14.25
CA PHE A 155 20.49 -27.60 13.50
C PHE A 155 21.22 -26.46 14.23
N PRO A 156 21.86 -26.74 15.39
CA PRO A 156 22.61 -25.73 16.10
C PRO A 156 23.75 -25.20 15.22
N LEU A 157 23.84 -23.88 15.11
CA LEU A 157 24.92 -23.23 14.36
C LEU A 157 26.27 -23.64 14.96
N PRO A 158 27.27 -23.96 14.11
CA PRO A 158 28.61 -24.29 14.60
C PRO A 158 29.17 -23.08 15.35
N SER A 159 29.60 -23.31 16.60
CA SER A 159 30.30 -22.31 17.39
C SER A 159 31.65 -21.97 16.74
N PRO A 160 32.09 -20.70 16.74
CA PRO A 160 33.41 -20.31 16.23
C PRO A 160 34.55 -20.92 17.04
#